data_AF-A0A1G0GNU1-F1
#
_entry.id   AF-A0A1G0GNU1-F1
#
_cell.length_a   1.000
_cell.length_b   1.000
_cell.length_c   1.000
_cell.angle_alpha   90.00
_cell.angle_beta   90.00
_cell.angle_gamma   90.00
#
_symmetry.space_group_name_H-M   'P 1'
#
loop_
_entity.id
_entity.type
_entity.pdbx_description
1 polymer ?
#
loop_
_entity_poly.entity_id
_entity_poly.type
_entity_poly.pdbx_seq_one_letter_code
_entity_poly.pdbx_strand_id
1 'polypeptide(L)'
;MQKRKKIYSDKPVGSLRAIKDFLPRPEDLILKKEETTKITLSLPRESVNFFKELAVEHHTQYQKMIRNLLVLYVAHERKNRLARRKRHG
;
A
#
# COMPACT_ATOMS: atom_id res chain seq x y z
N MET A 1 25.60 7.29 19.79
CA MET A 1 24.84 6.52 18.76
C MET A 1 24.81 7.32 17.45
N GLN A 2 25.51 6.88 16.41
CA GLN A 2 25.49 7.55 15.10
C GLN A 2 24.36 6.98 14.22
N LYS A 3 23.53 7.87 13.65
CA LYS A 3 22.45 7.51 12.71
C LYS A 3 23.03 7.32 11.30
N ARG A 4 22.90 6.13 10.73
CA ARG A 4 23.30 5.84 9.34
C ARG A 4 22.30 6.49 8.37
N LYS A 5 22.73 7.46 7.57
CA LYS A 5 21.97 7.98 6.42
C LYS A 5 21.93 6.90 5.34
N LYS A 6 20.72 6.44 4.94
CA LYS A 6 20.58 5.62 3.74
C LYS A 6 20.80 6.52 2.53
N ILE A 7 21.86 6.27 1.79
CA ILE A 7 22.14 6.88 0.49
C ILE A 7 21.42 6.02 -0.54
N TYR A 8 20.40 6.59 -1.19
CA TYR A 8 19.75 5.94 -2.31
C TYR A 8 20.64 6.18 -3.54
N SER A 9 21.09 5.09 -4.16
CA SER A 9 21.85 5.14 -5.41
C SER A 9 20.86 5.17 -6.56
N ASP A 10 21.14 6.01 -7.57
CA ASP A 10 20.39 6.14 -8.83
C ASP A 10 20.49 4.87 -9.68
N LYS A 11 19.90 3.78 -9.19
CA LYS A 11 19.86 2.51 -9.90
C LYS A 11 18.85 2.62 -11.04
N PRO A 12 19.15 2.07 -12.23
CA PRO A 12 18.21 2.06 -13.33
C PRO A 12 16.93 1.34 -12.91
N VAL A 13 15.82 2.07 -12.96
CA VAL A 13 14.49 1.52 -12.75
C VAL A 13 14.24 0.56 -13.91
N GLY A 14 13.95 -0.71 -13.62
CA GLY A 14 13.71 -1.75 -14.63
C GLY A 14 12.50 -1.45 -15.52
N SER A 15 12.10 -2.44 -16.33
CA SER A 15 10.98 -2.28 -17.26
C SER A 15 9.70 -1.79 -16.57
N LEU A 16 9.26 -0.59 -16.95
CA LEU A 16 8.06 0.03 -16.44
C LEU A 16 6.84 -0.67 -17.05
N ARG A 17 5.94 -1.17 -16.21
CA ARG A 17 4.65 -1.73 -16.64
C ARG A 17 3.55 -0.74 -16.28
N ALA A 18 2.75 -0.32 -17.26
CA ALA A 18 1.55 0.47 -17.00
C ALA A 18 0.53 -0.39 -16.22
N ILE A 19 0.21 0.05 -15.01
CA ILE A 19 -0.84 -0.55 -14.16
C ILE A 19 -1.99 0.45 -14.16
N LYS A 20 -3.24 -0.02 -14.36
CA LYS A 20 -4.42 0.83 -14.19
C LYS A 20 -4.47 1.33 -12.76
N ASP A 21 -4.82 2.60 -12.55
CA ASP A 21 -5.00 3.15 -11.22
C ASP A 21 -6.02 2.29 -10.44
N PHE A 22 -5.55 1.72 -9.34
CA PHE A 22 -6.29 0.78 -8.50
C PHE A 22 -6.32 1.28 -7.05
N LEU A 23 -5.71 2.43 -6.79
CA LEU A 23 -5.78 3.06 -5.49
C LEU A 23 -7.18 3.66 -5.34
N PRO A 24 -7.97 3.22 -4.34
CA PRO A 24 -9.19 3.94 -4.05
C PRO A 24 -8.83 5.35 -3.54
N ARG A 25 -9.82 6.22 -3.44
CA ARG A 25 -9.59 7.50 -2.78
C ARG A 25 -9.35 7.28 -1.28
N PRO A 26 -8.59 8.14 -0.60
CA PRO A 26 -8.26 8.00 0.82
C PRO A 26 -9.46 7.79 1.75
N GLU A 27 -10.59 8.41 1.42
CA GLU A 27 -11.87 8.34 2.12
C GLU A 27 -12.53 6.95 2.02
N ASP A 28 -12.31 6.25 0.92
CA ASP A 28 -12.80 4.89 0.68
C ASP A 28 -11.94 3.83 1.41
N LEU A 29 -10.80 4.24 1.99
CA LEU A 29 -9.93 3.43 2.86
C LEU A 29 -10.45 3.39 4.30
N ILE A 30 -11.76 3.28 4.54
CA ILE A 30 -12.33 3.07 5.88
C ILE A 30 -13.15 1.77 5.88
N LEU A 31 -12.46 0.63 6.02
CA LEU A 31 -13.10 -0.69 6.10
C LEU A 31 -13.45 -1.08 7.56
N LYS A 32 -14.48 -1.94 7.70
CA LYS A 32 -15.04 -2.46 8.97
C LYS A 32 -14.03 -3.36 9.72
N LYS A 33 -14.27 -3.63 11.02
CA LYS A 33 -13.41 -4.49 11.86
C LYS A 33 -13.39 -5.93 11.33
N GLU A 34 -12.20 -6.40 10.96
CA GLU A 34 -11.89 -7.79 10.63
C GLU A 34 -10.91 -8.37 11.67
N GLU A 35 -10.72 -9.69 11.65
CA GLU A 35 -9.71 -10.35 12.48
C GLU A 35 -8.30 -9.95 12.01
N THR A 36 -7.45 -9.45 12.92
CA THR A 36 -6.15 -8.86 12.55
C THR A 36 -4.97 -9.57 13.22
N THR A 37 -3.99 -9.98 12.43
CA THR A 37 -2.67 -10.41 12.90
C THR A 37 -1.72 -9.22 12.96
N LYS A 38 -1.09 -8.98 14.11
CA LYS A 38 -0.09 -7.92 14.27
C LYS A 38 1.25 -8.38 13.68
N ILE A 39 1.81 -7.55 12.80
CA ILE A 39 3.13 -7.75 12.22
C ILE A 39 3.96 -6.46 12.35
N THR A 40 5.28 -6.59 12.22
CA THR A 40 6.19 -5.44 12.13
C THR A 40 6.70 -5.34 10.70
N LEU A 41 6.48 -4.19 10.06
CA LEU A 41 6.91 -3.90 8.69
C LEU A 41 7.71 -2.61 8.67
N SER A 42 8.85 -2.61 7.96
CA SER A 42 9.62 -1.40 7.69
C SER A 42 9.14 -0.73 6.41
N LEU A 43 8.68 0.51 6.50
CA LEU A 43 8.24 1.32 5.36
C LEU A 43 9.23 2.48 5.11
N PRO A 44 9.42 2.92 3.85
CA PRO A 44 10.15 4.14 3.56
C PRO A 44 9.55 5.34 4.29
N ARG A 45 10.40 6.27 4.72
CA ARG A 45 9.97 7.46 5.48
C ARG A 45 8.97 8.31 4.69
N GLU A 46 9.22 8.49 3.41
CA GLU A 46 8.36 9.26 2.50
C GLU A 46 6.95 8.68 2.44
N SER A 47 6.83 7.35 2.32
CA SER A 47 5.52 6.68 2.34
C SER A 47 4.78 6.93 3.65
N VAL A 48 5.46 6.87 4.79
CA VAL A 48 4.82 7.14 6.09
C VAL A 48 4.39 8.60 6.22
N ASN A 49 5.19 9.54 5.72
CA ASN A 49 4.85 10.96 5.74
C ASN A 49 3.61 11.25 4.89
N PHE A 50 3.54 10.69 3.68
CA PHE A 50 2.38 10.81 2.80
C PHE A 50 1.08 10.40 3.49
N PHE A 51 1.04 9.24 4.15
CA PHE A 51 -0.16 8.81 4.88
C PHE A 51 -0.45 9.65 6.12
N LYS A 52 0.56 10.26 6.74
CA LYS A 52 0.35 11.15 7.89
C LYS A 52 -0.31 12.46 7.47
N GLU A 53 0.15 13.06 6.37
CA GLU A 53 -0.41 14.29 5.82
C GLU A 53 -1.89 14.09 5.44
N LEU A 54 -2.19 13.01 4.69
CA LEU A 54 -3.57 12.67 4.35
C LEU A 54 -4.43 12.31 5.57
N ALA A 55 -3.86 11.67 6.59
CA ALA A 55 -4.60 11.34 7.80
C ALA A 55 -5.08 12.57 8.56
N VAL A 56 -4.30 13.65 8.55
CA VAL A 56 -4.69 14.95 9.12
C VAL A 56 -5.84 15.55 8.34
N GLU A 57 -5.75 15.57 7.00
CA GLU A 57 -6.78 16.11 6.11
C GLU A 57 -8.13 15.38 6.25
N HIS A 58 -8.09 14.05 6.32
CA HIS A 58 -9.29 13.21 6.37
C HIS A 58 -9.71 12.82 7.80
N HIS A 59 -9.14 13.47 8.83
CA HIS A 59 -9.46 13.21 10.25
C HIS A 59 -9.45 11.72 10.63
N THR A 60 -8.43 10.99 10.19
CA THR A 60 -8.31 9.53 10.37
C THR A 60 -6.93 9.14 10.91
N GLN A 61 -6.70 7.85 11.10
CA GLN A 61 -5.40 7.32 11.52
C GLN A 61 -4.62 6.81 10.30
N TYR A 62 -3.39 7.26 10.11
CA TYR A 62 -2.55 6.85 8.98
C TYR A 62 -2.35 5.32 8.91
N GLN A 63 -2.32 4.63 10.07
CA GLN A 63 -2.23 3.16 10.11
C GLN A 63 -3.45 2.49 9.46
N LYS A 64 -4.64 3.08 9.61
CA LYS A 64 -5.89 2.58 9.02
C LYS A 64 -5.83 2.70 7.50
N MET A 65 -5.29 3.79 6.98
CA MET A 65 -5.09 4.01 5.55
C MET A 65 -4.12 2.97 4.96
N ILE A 66 -2.97 2.76 5.61
CA ILE A 66 -2.00 1.72 5.21
C ILE A 66 -2.65 0.33 5.22
N ARG A 67 -3.41 0.00 6.26
CA ARG A 67 -4.11 -1.29 6.36
C ARG A 67 -5.07 -1.48 5.18
N ASN A 68 -5.89 -0.48 4.90
CA ASN A 68 -6.92 -0.60 3.87
C ASN A 68 -6.34 -0.60 2.45
N LEU A 69 -5.20 0.06 2.25
CA LEU A 69 -4.44 -0.07 1.02
C LEU A 69 -4.00 -1.52 0.79
N LEU A 70 -3.48 -2.20 1.83
CA LEU A 70 -3.07 -3.60 1.73
C LEU A 70 -4.27 -4.52 1.44
N VAL A 71 -5.41 -4.29 2.09
CA VAL A 71 -6.64 -5.07 1.85
C VAL A 71 -7.05 -4.98 0.38
N LEU A 72 -7.09 -3.78 -0.18
CA LEU A 72 -7.52 -3.56 -1.56
C LEU A 72 -6.54 -4.09 -2.59
N TYR A 73 -5.24 -3.94 -2.33
CA TYR A 73 -4.20 -4.56 -3.15
C TYR A 73 -4.37 -6.09 -3.22
N VAL A 74 -4.58 -6.74 -2.07
CA VAL A 74 -4.80 -8.20 -2.00
C VAL A 74 -6.08 -8.60 -2.72
N ALA A 75 -7.18 -7.84 -2.57
CA ALA A 75 -8.43 -8.09 -3.27
C ALA A 75 -8.27 -8.00 -4.79
N HIS A 76 -7.56 -6.97 -5.28
CA HIS A 76 -7.24 -6.78 -6.69
C HIS A 76 -6.43 -7.96 -7.24
N GLU A 77 -5.37 -8.36 -6.54
CA GLU A 77 -4.51 -9.47 -6.95
C GLU A 77 -5.23 -10.82 -6.96
N ARG A 78 -6.12 -11.07 -5.99
CA ARG A 78 -6.96 -12.28 -5.97
C ARG A 78 -7.89 -12.33 -7.19
N LYS A 79 -8.57 -11.22 -7.50
CA LYS A 79 -9.43 -11.11 -8.68
C LYS A 79 -8.65 -11.39 -9.98
N ASN A 80 -7.47 -10.79 -10.11
CA ASN A 80 -6.61 -10.99 -11.28
C ASN A 80 -6.15 -12.45 -11.44
N ARG A 81 -5.79 -13.13 -10.35
CA ARG A 81 -5.39 -14.55 -10.39
C ARG A 81 -6.55 -15.46 -10.78
N LEU A 82 -7.75 -15.21 -10.26
CA LEU A 82 -8.96 -15.96 -10.65
C LEU A 82 -9.27 -15.78 -12.14
N ALA A 83 -9.16 -14.55 -12.66
CA ALA A 83 -9.39 -14.27 -14.08
C ALA A 83 -8.35 -14.94 -15.00
N ARG A 84 -7.10 -15.12 -14.54
CA ARG A 84 -6.06 -15.83 -15.30
C ARG A 84 -6.28 -17.34 -15.33
N ARG A 85 -6.71 -17.94 -14.21
CA ARG A 85 -7.00 -19.39 -14.13
C ARG A 85 -8.15 -19.80 -15.05
N LYS A 86 -9.23 -19.01 -15.12
CA LYS A 86 -10.38 -19.28 -16.00
C LYS A 86 -10.08 -19.20 -17.49
N ARG A 87 -8.92 -18.66 -17.89
CA ARG A 87 -8.50 -18.57 -19.30
C ARG A 87 -7.66 -19.75 -19.76
N HIS A 88 -7.28 -20.65 -18.84
CA HIS A 88 -6.38 -21.78 -19.12
C HIS A 88 -7.00 -23.12 -18.67
N GLY A 89 -8.30 -23.14 -18.38
CA GLY A 89 -9.07 -24.34 -18.05
C GLY A 89 -10.33 -24.39 -18.88
#